data_AF-A0A6I6SU60-F1
#
_entry.id   AF-A0A6I6SU60-F1
#
_cell.length_a   1.000
_cell.length_b   1.000
_cell.length_c   1.000
_cell.angle_alpha   90.00
_cell.angle_beta   90.00
_cell.angle_gamma   90.00
#
_symmetry.space_group_name_H-M   'P 1'
#
loop_
_entity.id
_entity.type
_entity.pdbx_description
1 polymer ?
#
loop_
_entity_poly.entity_id
_entity_poly.type
_entity_poly.pdbx_seq_one_letter_code
_entity_poly.pdbx_strand_id
1 'polypeptide(L)' 'MYVCLCKGVSDRKIRESVESGARSWREVQQETGCGTQCGKCACVGKTITREAIKAEVMASACDLAYAV' A
#
# COMPACT_ATOMS: atom_id res chain seq x y z
N MET A 1 11.11 0.82 -6.65
CA MET A 1 11.03 -0.44 -7.41
C MET A 1 9.67 -0.60 -8.11
N TYR A 2 9.65 -1.06 -9.37
CA TYR A 2 8.39 -1.51 -9.99
C TYR A 2 7.96 -2.84 -9.39
N VAL A 3 6.74 -2.87 -8.86
CA VAL A 3 6.14 -4.06 -8.25
C VAL A 3 5.26 -4.76 -9.28
N CYS A 4 4.46 -4.02 -10.05
CA CYS A 4 3.63 -4.57 -11.12
C CYS A 4 4.05 -4.04 -12.48
N LEU A 5 4.70 -4.89 -13.28
CA LEU A 5 5.09 -4.55 -14.66
C LEU A 5 3.89 -4.41 -15.60
N CYS A 6 2.88 -5.27 -15.43
CA CYS A 6 1.66 -5.25 -16.24
C CYS A 6 0.88 -3.93 -16.19
N LYS A 7 0.94 -3.24 -15.06
CA LYS A 7 0.17 -2.02 -14.79
C LYS A 7 1.05 -0.80 -14.50
N GLY A 8 2.37 -0.94 -14.60
CA GLY A 8 3.32 0.14 -14.30
C GLY A 8 3.24 0.65 -12.85
N VAL A 9 2.97 -0.23 -11.87
CA VAL A 9 2.82 0.19 -10.47
C VAL A 9 4.13 0.01 -9.71
N SER A 10 4.61 1.08 -9.09
CA SER A 10 5.78 1.08 -8.21
C SER A 10 5.40 0.86 -6.75
N ASP A 11 6.39 0.47 -5.94
CA ASP A 11 6.28 0.42 -4.48
C ASP A 11 5.86 1.77 -3.91
N ARG A 12 6.42 2.88 -4.43
CA ARG A 12 6.02 4.24 -4.06
C ARG A 12 4.53 4.47 -4.28
N LYS A 13 3.99 4.06 -5.44
CA LYS A 13 2.57 4.23 -5.75
C LYS A 13 1.66 3.43 -4.82
N ILE A 14 2.12 2.26 -4.37
CA ILE A 14 1.41 1.45 -3.36
C ILE A 14 1.40 2.16 -2.00
N ARG A 15 2.54 2.74 -1.58
CA ARG A 15 2.62 3.49 -0.31
C ARG A 15 1.75 4.76 -0.35
N GLU A 16 1.81 5.53 -1.44
CA GLU A 16 0.96 6.71 -1.66
C GLU A 16 -0.53 6.38 -1.57
N SER A 17 -0.97 5.24 -2.10
CA SER A 17 -2.37 4.78 -1.99
C SER A 17 -2.76 4.55 -0.52
N VAL A 18 -1.86 3.98 0.28
CA VAL A 18 -2.07 3.79 1.73
C VAL A 18 -2.06 5.13 2.46
N GLU A 19 -1.11 6.02 2.17
CA GLU A 19 -1.08 7.39 2.71
C GLU A 19 -2.37 8.17 2.36
N SER A 20 -2.93 7.94 1.17
CA SER A 20 -4.18 8.56 0.71
C SER A 20 -5.44 7.97 1.36
N GLY A 21 -5.31 6.91 2.15
CA GLY A 21 -6.40 6.33 2.93
C GLY A 21 -6.68 4.86 2.67
N ALA A 22 -6.01 4.19 1.73
CA ALA A 22 -6.20 2.76 1.54
C ALA A 22 -5.77 1.98 2.80
N ARG A 23 -6.63 1.08 3.29
CA ARG A 23 -6.41 0.24 4.48
C ARG A 23 -6.45 -1.26 4.17
N SER A 24 -6.56 -1.63 2.90
CA SER A 24 -6.51 -3.02 2.48
C SER A 24 -5.83 -3.20 1.14
N TRP A 25 -5.31 -4.41 0.89
CA TRP A 25 -4.79 -4.78 -0.43
C TRP A 25 -5.86 -4.58 -1.52
N ARG A 26 -7.12 -4.87 -1.21
CA ARG A 26 -8.22 -4.73 -2.17
C ARG A 26 -8.40 -3.29 -2.63
N GLU A 27 -8.34 -2.33 -1.71
CA GLU A 27 -8.39 -0.89 -2.03
C GLU A 27 -7.20 -0.46 -2.86
N VAL A 28 -5.98 -0.87 -2.50
CA VAL A 28 -4.78 -0.60 -3.30
C VAL A 28 -4.93 -1.15 -4.73
N GLN A 29 -5.49 -2.35 -4.90
CA GLN A 29 -5.74 -2.90 -6.24
C GLN A 29 -6.80 -2.12 -7.02
N GLN A 30 -7.85 -1.63 -6.35
CA GLN A 30 -8.89 -0.82 -6.99
C GLN A 30 -8.34 0.53 -7.47
N GLU A 31 -7.49 1.17 -6.66
CA GLU A 31 -6.91 2.47 -6.99
C GLU A 31 -5.79 2.39 -8.02
N THR A 32 -4.91 1.40 -7.91
CA THR A 32 -3.68 1.32 -8.73
C THR A 32 -3.77 0.33 -9.88
N GLY A 33 -4.76 -0.56 -9.87
CA GLY A 33 -4.83 -1.71 -10.77
C GLY A 33 -3.81 -2.81 -10.47
N CYS A 34 -2.96 -2.68 -9.45
CA CYS A 34 -1.87 -3.62 -9.19
C CYS A 34 -2.36 -5.08 -9.04
N GLY A 35 -1.70 -6.02 -9.72
CA GLY A 35 -2.04 -7.45 -9.61
C GLY A 35 -3.34 -7.89 -10.28
N THR A 36 -4.03 -7.02 -11.04
CA THR A 36 -5.29 -7.33 -11.74
C THR A 36 -5.12 -7.96 -13.13
N GLN A 37 -3.88 -8.16 -13.60
CA GLN A 37 -3.58 -8.82 -14.88
C GLN A 37 -3.02 -10.23 -14.67
N CYS A 38 -1.70 -10.39 -14.57
CA CYS A 38 -1.08 -11.72 -14.43
C CYS A 38 -0.98 -12.22 -12.99
N GLY A 39 -1.26 -11.36 -11.99
CA GLY A 39 -1.25 -11.70 -10.56
C GLY A 39 0.12 -12.00 -9.93
N LYS A 40 1.21 -12.14 -10.70
CA LYS A 40 2.53 -12.55 -10.20
C LYS A 40 3.12 -11.63 -9.12
N CYS A 41 2.77 -10.34 -9.15
CA CYS A 41 3.23 -9.37 -8.16
C CYS A 41 2.42 -9.37 -6.85
N ALA A 42 1.33 -10.15 -6.76
CA ALA A 42 0.37 -10.03 -5.66
C ALA A 42 0.99 -10.32 -4.28
N CYS A 43 1.91 -11.30 -4.17
CA CYS A 43 2.57 -11.60 -2.91
C CYS A 43 3.42 -10.41 -2.43
N VAL A 44 4.26 -9.86 -3.31
CA VAL A 44 5.12 -8.71 -3.00
C VAL A 44 4.27 -7.47 -2.71
N GLY A 45 3.26 -7.18 -3.53
CA GLY A 45 2.35 -6.06 -3.34
C GLY A 45 1.63 -6.12 -1.98
N LYS A 46 1.10 -7.29 -1.60
CA LYS A 46 0.45 -7.49 -0.29
C LYS A 46 1.40 -7.24 0.87
N THR A 47 2.66 -7.66 0.77
CA THR A 47 3.67 -7.40 1.81
C THR A 47 3.91 -5.90 1.96
N ILE A 48 4.16 -5.19 0.85
CA ILE A 48 4.39 -3.74 0.86
C ILE A 48 3.17 -2.99 1.41
N THR A 49 1.95 -3.35 0.99
CA THR A 49 0.72 -2.73 1.50
C THR A 49 0.57 -2.96 3.01
N ARG A 50 0.83 -4.17 3.51
CA ARG A 50 0.75 -4.46 4.95
C ARG A 50 1.78 -3.66 5.75
N GLU A 51 3.01 -3.56 5.25
CA GLU A 51 4.07 -2.78 5.88
C GLU A 51 3.73 -1.29 5.92
N ALA A 52 3.21 -0.75 4.80
CA ALA A 52 2.77 0.64 4.71
C ALA A 52 1.61 0.94 5.69
N ILE A 53 0.61 0.06 5.78
CA ILE A 53 -0.51 0.23 6.72
C ILE A 53 0.01 0.21 8.17
N LYS A 54 0.92 -0.71 8.49
CA LYS A 54 1.53 -0.75 9.83
C LYS A 54 2.29 0.54 10.16
N ALA A 55 3.06 1.05 9.20
CA ALA A 55 3.82 2.29 9.38
C ALA A 55 2.89 3.49 9.63
N GLU A 56 1.83 3.65 8.82
CA GLU A 56 0.82 4.70 8.99
C GLU A 56 0.10 4.63 10.34
N VAL A 57 -0.32 3.42 10.75
CA VAL A 57 -0.99 3.21 12.04
C VAL A 57 -0.06 3.55 13.21
N MET A 58 1.22 3.18 13.13
CA MET A 58 2.19 3.49 14.18
C MET A 58 2.50 4.99 14.24
N ALA A 59 2.60 5.66 13.09
CA ALA A 59 2.77 7.11 13.02
C ALA A 59 1.60 7.84 13.67
N SER A 60 0.35 7.50 13.29
CA SER A 60 -0.85 8.12 13.85
C SER A 60 -1.02 7.83 15.35
N ALA A 61 -0.64 6.64 15.83
CA ALA A 61 -0.66 6.32 17.26
C ALA A 61 0.33 7.17 18.06
N CYS A 62 1.49 7.50 17.48
CA CYS A 62 2.45 8.40 18.08
C CYS A 62 1.84 9.81 18.21
N ASP A 63 1.22 10.33 17.15
CA ASP A 63 0.59 11.66 17.16
C ASP A 63 -0.49 11.78 18.25
N LEU A 64 -1.31 10.75 18.43
CA LEU A 64 -2.32 10.69 19.49
C LEU A 64 -1.72 10.67 20.90
N ALA A 65 -0.54 10.06 21.08
CA ALA A 65 0.11 9.98 22.38
C ALA A 65 0.70 11.32 22.86
N TYR A 66 1.00 12.26 21.94
CA TYR A 66 1.52 13.60 22.26
C TYR A 66 0.44 14.69 22.30
N ALA A 67 -0.83 14.34 22.02
CA ALA A 67 -1.95 15.28 21.97
C ALA A 67 -2.73 15.43 23.31
N VAL A 68 -2.27 14.77 24.38
CA VAL A 68 -2.82 14.84 25.75
C VAL A 68 -1.84 15.55 26.68
#